data_AF-A0A7S4DGW8-F1
#
_entry.id   AF-A0A7S4DGW8-F1
#
_cell.length_a   1.000
_cell.length_b   1.000
_cell.length_c   1.000
_cell.angle_alpha   90.00
_cell.angle_beta   90.00
_cell.angle_gamma   90.00
#
_symmetry.space_group_name_H-M   'P 1'
#
loop_
_entity.id
_entity.type
_entity.pdbx_description
1 polymer ?
#
loop_
_entity_poly.entity_id
_entity_poly.type
_entity_poly.pdbx_seq_one_letter_code
_entity_poly.pdbx_strand_id
1 'polypeptide(L)'
;THSLRIASQLKSPSSQTARLSAAHIFARTQKMKRTTKVSLPSRTRQEESGERGPEESTKLLEKASPYDPESRLEMWYCGCCACHYAPLYDLKNVKLVYRWEAPQGTLEKYIQTAYRPQLTFLQCLASMFWWHNETINIWSALLLAVFNLYYMLLGIENHPGMGLDVKIILMTHGTLRSLCWIASWTYHTFMPMDPGTSSYLCIFDYAGCFVTILGYGMSTVYLNLYCYPTMLVLCEIVGGVLILLAMMLSILPEYQKEESRQIRVWVSVACVLPYVIGLYAANVQEYGWFESGPQYTYLGYAFGFELLAVFFYASMVPERVTNIFDIALNSHSIWHCLNLGFDYYVAVMVFTSWEQLEENGFCQTGLFKSDDIVVHVSTPDNLDEVRPGGPVAFFNSVFKR
;
A
#
# COMPACT_ATOMS: atom_id res chain seq x y z
N THR A 1 -12.75 -30.62 -46.44
CA THR A 1 -14.09 -30.77 -47.02
C THR A 1 -15.05 -31.08 -45.89
N HIS A 2 -15.68 -30.13 -45.21
CA HIS A 2 -16.53 -29.07 -45.73
C HIS A 2 -16.47 -27.88 -44.76
N SER A 3 -16.17 -26.71 -45.31
CA SER A 3 -16.32 -25.42 -44.65
C SER A 3 -17.71 -24.84 -44.96
N LEU A 4 -18.06 -23.75 -44.28
CA LEU A 4 -18.92 -22.64 -44.75
C LEU A 4 -20.44 -22.75 -44.55
N ARG A 5 -20.92 -22.09 -43.50
CA ARG A 5 -22.15 -21.27 -43.34
C ARG A 5 -22.38 -21.22 -41.83
N ILE A 6 -22.00 -20.17 -41.12
CA ILE A 6 -22.78 -18.93 -40.98
C ILE A 6 -21.77 -17.80 -40.70
N ALA A 7 -21.53 -16.96 -41.71
CA ALA A 7 -20.85 -15.69 -41.57
C ALA A 7 -21.47 -14.73 -42.59
N SER A 8 -22.63 -14.19 -42.24
CA SER A 8 -23.18 -13.02 -42.92
C SER A 8 -24.09 -12.29 -41.95
N GLN A 9 -23.84 -10.98 -41.80
CA GLN A 9 -24.56 -10.00 -40.99
C GLN A 9 -24.01 -9.78 -39.57
N LEU A 10 -22.86 -9.12 -39.48
CA LEU A 10 -22.58 -8.04 -38.52
C LEU A 10 -21.44 -7.20 -39.11
N LYS A 11 -21.77 -6.25 -39.99
CA LYS A 11 -20.85 -5.18 -40.40
C LYS A 11 -20.94 -4.08 -39.34
N SER A 12 -19.92 -3.92 -38.49
CA SER A 12 -19.72 -2.69 -37.72
C SER A 12 -18.44 -1.97 -38.20
N PRO A 13 -18.47 -0.65 -38.40
CA PRO A 13 -17.33 0.13 -38.86
C PRO A 13 -16.54 0.67 -37.66
N SER A 14 -15.63 -0.14 -37.09
CA SER A 14 -14.70 0.35 -36.05
C SER A 14 -13.26 -0.16 -36.19
N SER A 15 -12.94 -0.93 -37.24
CA SER A 15 -11.62 -1.56 -37.40
C SER A 15 -10.67 -0.88 -38.39
N GLN A 16 -11.08 0.21 -39.06
CA GLN A 16 -10.21 0.97 -39.97
C GLN A 16 -9.44 2.12 -39.29
N THR A 17 -10.02 2.76 -38.27
CA THR A 17 -9.35 3.80 -37.47
C THR A 17 -8.23 3.24 -36.58
N ALA A 18 -8.38 2.02 -36.06
CA ALA A 18 -7.35 1.38 -35.25
C ALA A 18 -6.09 0.98 -36.06
N ARG A 19 -6.25 0.63 -37.35
CA ARG A 19 -5.12 0.25 -38.22
C ARG A 19 -4.30 1.45 -38.71
N LEU A 20 -4.92 2.62 -38.86
CA LEU A 20 -4.22 3.86 -39.24
C LEU A 20 -3.40 4.43 -38.07
N SER A 21 -3.87 4.33 -36.83
CA SER A 21 -3.12 4.77 -35.64
C SER A 21 -1.88 3.92 -35.35
N ALA A 22 -1.95 2.59 -35.55
CA ALA A 22 -0.80 1.70 -35.35
C ALA A 22 0.32 1.93 -36.39
N ALA A 23 -0.04 2.19 -37.65
CA ALA A 23 0.93 2.49 -38.70
C ALA A 23 1.62 3.86 -38.49
N HIS A 24 0.90 4.86 -37.96
CA HIS A 24 1.46 6.18 -37.67
C HIS A 24 2.43 6.15 -36.47
N ILE A 25 2.16 5.30 -35.47
CA ILE A 25 3.04 5.10 -34.31
C ILE A 25 4.34 4.40 -34.72
N PHE A 26 4.26 3.35 -35.57
CA PHE A 26 5.44 2.60 -36.03
C PHE A 26 6.38 3.44 -36.92
N ALA A 27 5.82 4.34 -37.74
CA ALA A 27 6.61 5.26 -38.57
C ALA A 27 7.34 6.34 -37.73
N ARG A 28 6.75 6.79 -36.62
CA ARG A 28 7.42 7.73 -35.69
C ARG A 28 8.56 7.07 -34.90
N THR A 29 8.44 5.79 -34.53
CA THR A 29 9.51 5.05 -33.84
C THR A 29 10.72 4.80 -34.76
N GLN A 30 10.49 4.57 -36.06
CA GLN A 30 11.58 4.43 -37.04
C GLN A 30 12.31 5.76 -37.32
N LYS A 31 11.61 6.90 -37.27
CA LYS A 31 12.22 8.23 -37.48
C LYS A 31 13.07 8.68 -36.28
N MET A 32 12.70 8.32 -35.05
CA MET A 32 13.53 8.57 -33.85
C MET A 32 14.82 7.73 -33.80
N LYS A 33 14.84 6.53 -34.40
CA LYS A 33 16.05 5.69 -34.47
C LYS A 33 17.12 6.21 -35.44
N ARG A 34 16.84 7.24 -36.26
CA ARG A 34 17.82 7.82 -37.21
C ARG A 34 18.59 9.04 -36.68
N THR A 35 18.21 9.62 -35.54
CA THR A 35 18.82 10.87 -35.01
C THR A 35 19.74 10.71 -33.80
N THR A 36 20.05 9.49 -33.38
CA THR A 36 21.04 9.22 -32.31
C THR A 36 22.06 8.19 -32.78
N LYS A 37 22.92 8.59 -33.72
CA LYS A 37 24.24 7.97 -33.88
C LYS A 37 25.20 8.72 -32.96
N VAL A 38 25.32 8.26 -31.72
CA VAL A 38 26.52 8.49 -30.91
C VAL A 38 27.38 7.24 -31.06
N SER A 39 28.55 7.40 -31.65
CA SER A 39 29.53 6.34 -31.88
C SER A 39 30.09 5.82 -30.54
N LEU A 40 29.86 4.55 -30.24
CA LEU A 40 30.56 3.82 -29.19
C LEU A 40 31.89 3.28 -29.75
N PRO A 41 33.04 3.43 -29.07
CA PRO A 41 34.27 2.76 -29.48
C PRO A 41 34.19 1.26 -29.16
N SER A 42 34.56 0.44 -30.13
CA SER A 42 34.75 -1.01 -30.00
C SER A 42 35.86 -1.35 -29.00
N ARG A 43 35.53 -2.10 -27.94
CA ARG A 43 36.52 -2.67 -27.03
C ARG A 43 36.96 -4.03 -27.57
N THR A 44 38.17 -4.09 -28.10
CA THR A 44 38.93 -5.33 -28.32
C THR A 44 39.33 -5.93 -26.98
N ARG A 45 39.13 -7.24 -26.86
CA ARG A 45 39.48 -8.08 -25.73
C ARG A 45 40.97 -8.40 -25.83
N GLN A 46 41.79 -7.86 -24.94
CA GLN A 46 43.11 -8.42 -24.63
C GLN A 46 43.21 -8.57 -23.11
N GLU A 47 43.42 -9.82 -22.71
CA GLU A 47 43.84 -10.23 -21.39
C GLU A 47 45.24 -9.69 -21.14
N GLU A 48 45.46 -9.01 -20.02
CA GLU A 48 46.78 -8.87 -19.43
C GLU A 48 46.65 -8.74 -17.91
N SER A 49 47.21 -9.75 -17.25
CA SER A 49 47.48 -9.85 -15.83
C SER A 49 48.44 -8.76 -15.37
N GLY A 50 48.09 -8.03 -14.31
CA GLY A 50 49.01 -7.10 -13.64
C GLY A 50 48.30 -6.34 -12.53
N GLU A 51 48.63 -6.65 -11.28
CA GLU A 51 48.27 -5.87 -10.10
C GLU A 51 48.66 -4.40 -10.31
N ARG A 52 47.68 -3.48 -10.18
CA ARG A 52 47.92 -2.03 -10.21
C ARG A 52 47.54 -1.42 -8.87
N GLY A 53 48.55 -0.81 -8.23
CA GLY A 53 48.45 -0.18 -6.92
C GLY A 53 47.70 1.17 -6.91
N PRO A 54 47.54 1.78 -5.72
CA PRO A 54 46.54 2.83 -5.45
C PRO A 54 46.82 4.21 -6.08
N GLU A 55 47.95 4.42 -6.75
CA GLU A 55 48.39 5.76 -7.20
C GLU A 55 47.91 6.18 -8.60
N GLU A 56 47.40 5.25 -9.42
CA GLU A 56 46.95 5.57 -10.79
C GLU A 56 45.47 6.00 -10.86
N SER A 57 44.67 5.61 -9.84
CA SER A 57 43.25 5.98 -9.69
C SER A 57 43.06 7.47 -9.38
N THR A 58 44.03 8.08 -8.70
CA THR A 58 43.98 9.48 -8.26
C THR A 58 44.21 10.46 -9.41
N LYS A 59 44.91 10.06 -10.48
CA LYS A 59 45.22 10.93 -11.63
C LYS A 59 44.11 11.02 -12.69
N LEU A 60 43.13 10.10 -12.67
CA LEU A 60 41.97 10.16 -13.58
C LEU A 60 40.81 10.99 -13.01
N LEU A 61 40.79 11.25 -11.70
CA LEU A 61 39.81 12.12 -11.04
C LEU A 61 40.12 13.63 -11.21
N GLU A 62 41.37 13.99 -11.55
CA GLU A 62 41.76 15.40 -11.75
C GLU A 62 41.38 15.99 -13.13
N LYS A 63 40.88 15.19 -14.08
CA LYS A 63 40.58 15.65 -15.45
C LYS A 63 39.11 15.82 -15.81
N ALA A 64 38.19 15.71 -14.85
CA ALA A 64 36.77 15.98 -15.05
C ALA A 64 36.30 17.12 -14.14
N SER A 65 36.57 18.36 -14.55
CA SER A 65 35.94 19.53 -13.95
C SER A 65 35.85 20.69 -14.94
N PRO A 66 34.65 21.15 -15.31
CA PRO A 66 34.43 22.56 -15.60
C PRO A 66 34.00 23.23 -14.28
N TYR A 67 34.98 23.54 -13.42
CA TYR A 67 34.74 24.36 -12.23
C TYR A 67 34.61 25.81 -12.71
N ASP A 68 33.38 26.31 -12.78
CA ASP A 68 33.10 27.73 -13.00
C ASP A 68 33.23 28.48 -11.67
N PRO A 69 34.21 29.38 -11.49
CA PRO A 69 34.45 30.08 -10.23
C PRO A 69 33.39 31.14 -9.88
N GLU A 70 32.46 31.47 -10.78
CA GLU A 70 31.50 32.57 -10.59
C GLU A 70 30.20 32.19 -9.87
N SER A 71 29.90 30.90 -9.65
CA SER A 71 28.67 30.47 -8.95
C SER A 71 28.80 30.47 -7.41
N ARG A 72 29.33 31.55 -6.81
CA ARG A 72 29.24 31.74 -5.35
C ARG A 72 27.81 32.08 -4.96
N LEU A 73 27.03 31.05 -4.63
CA LEU A 73 25.79 31.20 -3.87
C LEU A 73 26.14 31.68 -2.45
N GLU A 74 25.49 32.77 -2.01
CA GLU A 74 25.68 33.35 -0.68
C GLU A 74 25.43 32.31 0.41
N MET A 75 26.50 31.97 1.14
CA MET A 75 26.47 31.08 2.30
C MET A 75 25.98 31.86 3.52
N TRP A 76 24.76 31.59 3.95
CA TRP A 76 24.23 32.11 5.22
C TRP A 76 24.64 31.20 6.38
N TYR A 77 25.40 31.76 7.33
CA TYR A 77 25.73 31.11 8.60
C TYR A 77 24.47 31.01 9.47
N CYS A 78 24.01 29.78 9.77
CA CYS A 78 23.12 29.52 10.89
C CYS A 78 23.96 29.06 12.09
N GLY A 79 23.99 29.87 13.15
CA GLY A 79 24.76 29.63 14.37
C GLY A 79 24.15 28.59 15.30
N CYS A 80 23.92 27.36 14.84
CA CYS A 80 23.60 26.21 15.68
C CYS A 80 24.23 24.93 15.12
N CYS A 81 24.78 24.12 16.00
CA CYS A 81 25.72 23.03 15.74
C CYS A 81 25.25 21.98 14.72
N ALA A 82 26.18 21.58 13.84
CA ALA A 82 26.22 20.33 13.07
C ALA A 82 25.27 20.12 11.88
N CYS A 83 24.99 21.16 11.08
CA CYS A 83 24.35 20.99 9.77
C CYS A 83 25.40 20.80 8.67
N HIS A 84 25.39 19.64 7.99
CA HIS A 84 26.06 19.49 6.70
C HIS A 84 25.42 20.45 5.69
N TYR A 85 26.26 21.21 4.99
CA TYR A 85 25.86 22.20 3.98
C TYR A 85 25.14 21.52 2.81
N ALA A 86 23.83 21.71 2.69
CA ALA A 86 23.08 21.43 1.46
C ALA A 86 22.82 22.78 0.76
N PRO A 87 23.18 22.96 -0.52
CA PRO A 87 22.86 24.17 -1.25
C PRO A 87 21.34 24.34 -1.35
N LEU A 88 20.85 25.52 -0.98
CA LEU A 88 19.47 25.94 -1.21
C LEU A 88 19.26 26.07 -2.73
N TYR A 89 18.79 25.01 -3.38
CA TYR A 89 18.47 25.06 -4.80
C TYR A 89 17.31 26.05 -5.05
N ASP A 90 17.44 26.94 -6.03
CA ASP A 90 16.27 27.61 -6.63
C ASP A 90 15.31 26.53 -7.15
N LEU A 91 14.02 26.60 -6.78
CA LEU A 91 12.97 25.67 -7.23
C LEU A 91 12.95 25.50 -8.75
N LYS A 92 13.41 26.49 -9.52
CA LYS A 92 13.49 26.44 -10.98
C LYS A 92 14.65 25.60 -11.53
N ASN A 93 15.65 25.26 -10.72
CA ASN A 93 16.91 24.66 -11.16
C ASN A 93 17.23 23.31 -10.50
N VAL A 94 16.29 22.73 -9.74
CA VAL A 94 16.47 21.38 -9.17
C VAL A 94 16.47 20.34 -10.28
N LYS A 95 17.59 19.65 -10.45
CA LYS A 95 17.72 18.52 -11.39
C LYS A 95 17.56 17.20 -10.65
N LEU A 96 16.86 16.26 -11.29
CA LEU A 96 16.85 14.88 -10.83
C LEU A 96 18.24 14.27 -11.01
N VAL A 97 18.60 13.39 -10.10
CA VAL A 97 19.95 12.85 -9.98
C VAL A 97 19.96 11.34 -10.21
N TYR A 98 21.15 10.81 -10.47
CA TYR A 98 21.37 9.37 -10.54
C TYR A 98 21.46 8.76 -9.14
N ARG A 99 21.33 7.44 -9.05
CA ARG A 99 21.42 6.68 -7.80
C ARG A 99 22.63 7.03 -6.94
N TRP A 100 23.80 7.23 -7.51
CA TRP A 100 25.04 7.50 -6.77
C TRP A 100 25.13 8.93 -6.21
N GLU A 101 24.23 9.83 -6.62
CA GLU A 101 24.14 11.22 -6.15
C GLU A 101 22.95 11.42 -5.19
N ALA A 102 22.03 10.45 -5.10
CA ALA A 102 20.83 10.55 -4.29
C ALA A 102 21.11 10.33 -2.79
N PRO A 103 20.27 10.89 -1.88
CA PRO A 103 20.41 10.66 -0.45
C PRO A 103 20.31 9.15 -0.12
N GLN A 104 21.25 8.63 0.67
CA GLN A 104 21.37 7.17 0.93
C GLN A 104 20.09 6.51 1.44
N GLY A 105 19.29 7.21 2.25
CA GLY A 105 18.01 6.71 2.78
C GLY A 105 16.87 6.61 1.75
N THR A 106 17.09 7.05 0.52
CA THR A 106 16.09 7.06 -0.57
C THR A 106 16.30 5.97 -1.61
N LEU A 107 17.37 5.19 -1.48
CA LEU A 107 17.84 4.30 -2.55
C LEU A 107 17.03 2.99 -2.60
N GLU A 108 16.61 2.60 -3.81
CA GLU A 108 15.93 1.33 -4.08
C GLU A 108 16.80 0.46 -4.99
N LYS A 109 17.20 -0.75 -4.61
CA LYS A 109 18.26 -1.54 -5.30
C LYS A 109 18.29 -1.53 -6.82
N TYR A 110 17.14 -1.58 -7.48
CA TYR A 110 17.08 -1.70 -8.94
C TYR A 110 16.83 -0.39 -9.69
N ILE A 111 16.39 0.67 -9.01
CA ILE A 111 16.14 1.97 -9.62
C ILE A 111 17.47 2.74 -9.76
N GLN A 112 17.74 3.30 -10.95
CA GLN A 112 19.04 3.90 -11.28
C GLN A 112 19.00 5.41 -11.47
N THR A 113 17.85 5.95 -11.87
CA THR A 113 17.69 7.34 -12.30
C THR A 113 16.45 7.99 -11.68
N ALA A 114 16.24 9.28 -12.01
CA ALA A 114 15.05 10.04 -11.62
C ALA A 114 14.86 10.22 -10.11
N TYR A 115 15.95 10.19 -9.34
CA TYR A 115 15.92 10.48 -7.91
C TYR A 115 15.84 11.98 -7.65
N ARG A 116 15.21 12.35 -6.54
CA ARG A 116 15.27 13.72 -6.02
C ARG A 116 16.59 13.91 -5.25
N PRO A 117 17.31 15.03 -5.44
CA PRO A 117 18.45 15.37 -4.58
C PRO A 117 17.95 15.71 -3.17
N GLN A 118 18.84 16.06 -2.25
CA GLN A 118 18.40 16.52 -0.94
C GLN A 118 17.58 17.81 -1.07
N LEU A 119 16.35 17.81 -0.52
CA LEU A 119 15.38 18.90 -0.66
C LEU A 119 15.02 19.51 0.70
N THR A 120 14.68 20.80 0.70
CA THR A 120 13.98 21.45 1.81
C THR A 120 12.50 21.03 1.87
N PHE A 121 11.82 21.33 2.98
CA PHE A 121 10.39 21.02 3.17
C PHE A 121 9.49 21.55 2.03
N LEU A 122 9.65 22.84 1.66
CA LEU A 122 8.85 23.45 0.59
C LEU A 122 9.16 22.84 -0.78
N GLN A 123 10.42 22.47 -1.03
CA GLN A 123 10.80 21.77 -2.26
C GLN A 123 10.24 20.35 -2.30
N CYS A 124 10.14 19.64 -1.18
CA CYS A 124 9.49 18.33 -1.12
C CYS A 124 8.02 18.44 -1.53
N LEU A 125 7.29 19.41 -0.97
CA LEU A 125 5.90 19.68 -1.35
C LEU A 125 5.76 20.06 -2.83
N ALA A 126 6.63 20.94 -3.34
CA ALA A 126 6.64 21.29 -4.76
C ALA A 126 6.96 20.08 -5.65
N SER A 127 7.82 19.16 -5.18
CA SER A 127 8.24 17.98 -5.92
C SER A 127 7.12 16.99 -6.21
N MET A 128 6.03 17.01 -5.44
CA MET A 128 4.84 16.20 -5.72
C MET A 128 4.30 16.40 -7.14
N PHE A 129 4.55 17.56 -7.74
CA PHE A 129 4.11 17.90 -9.10
C PHE A 129 5.20 17.69 -10.17
N TRP A 130 6.33 17.09 -9.81
CA TRP A 130 7.40 16.70 -10.74
C TRP A 130 7.26 15.23 -11.12
N TRP A 131 7.94 14.83 -12.19
CA TRP A 131 8.05 13.42 -12.61
C TRP A 131 9.37 12.82 -12.11
N HIS A 132 9.31 11.96 -11.09
CA HIS A 132 10.45 11.29 -10.46
C HIS A 132 10.03 9.88 -9.99
N ASN A 133 10.98 9.10 -9.45
CA ASN A 133 10.75 7.70 -9.05
C ASN A 133 9.67 7.48 -7.96
N GLU A 134 9.31 8.54 -7.24
CA GLU A 134 8.34 8.52 -6.15
C GLU A 134 6.99 9.17 -6.50
N THR A 135 6.83 9.72 -7.71
CA THR A 135 5.62 10.48 -8.10
C THR A 135 4.37 9.64 -7.94
N ILE A 136 4.37 8.40 -8.45
CA ILE A 136 3.19 7.53 -8.35
C ILE A 136 2.91 7.17 -6.90
N ASN A 137 3.93 6.80 -6.11
CA ASN A 137 3.81 6.42 -4.70
C ASN A 137 3.12 7.53 -3.87
N ILE A 138 3.52 8.80 -4.10
CA ILE A 138 2.92 9.97 -3.44
C ILE A 138 1.43 10.11 -3.78
N TRP A 139 1.08 10.10 -5.06
CA TRP A 139 -0.29 10.35 -5.51
C TRP A 139 -1.22 9.17 -5.23
N SER A 140 -0.74 7.93 -5.35
CA SER A 140 -1.51 6.75 -4.98
C SER A 140 -1.83 6.73 -3.49
N ALA A 141 -0.87 7.06 -2.63
CA ALA A 141 -1.09 7.14 -1.19
C ALA A 141 -2.15 8.19 -0.82
N LEU A 142 -2.10 9.40 -1.41
CA LEU A 142 -3.16 10.40 -1.19
C LEU A 142 -4.53 9.93 -1.67
N LEU A 143 -4.59 9.34 -2.87
CA LEU A 143 -5.84 8.82 -3.42
C LEU A 143 -6.44 7.76 -2.48
N LEU A 144 -5.61 6.85 -1.98
CA LEU A 144 -6.04 5.79 -1.06
C LEU A 144 -6.47 6.34 0.29
N ALA A 145 -5.77 7.36 0.82
CA ALA A 145 -6.18 8.02 2.05
C ALA A 145 -7.58 8.64 1.92
N VAL A 146 -7.84 9.36 0.83
CA VAL A 146 -9.16 9.97 0.57
C VAL A 146 -10.20 8.88 0.31
N PHE A 147 -9.89 7.89 -0.52
CA PHE A 147 -10.79 6.80 -0.88
C PHE A 147 -11.30 6.06 0.36
N ASN A 148 -10.41 5.65 1.26
CA ASN A 148 -10.79 4.84 2.42
C ASN A 148 -11.71 5.57 3.38
N LEU A 149 -11.43 6.85 3.69
CA LEU A 149 -12.31 7.63 4.55
C LEU A 149 -13.65 7.92 3.86
N TYR A 150 -13.61 8.36 2.60
CA TYR A 150 -14.80 8.74 1.84
C TYR A 150 -15.73 7.56 1.57
N TYR A 151 -15.20 6.43 1.09
CA TYR A 151 -16.00 5.25 0.76
C TYR A 151 -16.65 4.66 2.01
N MET A 152 -15.94 4.67 3.15
CA MET A 152 -16.49 4.22 4.42
C MET A 152 -17.62 5.13 4.91
N LEU A 153 -17.43 6.46 4.84
CA LEU A 153 -18.48 7.44 5.18
C LEU A 153 -19.73 7.27 4.30
N LEU A 154 -19.52 7.16 2.98
CA LEU A 154 -20.60 6.97 2.02
C LEU A 154 -21.36 5.67 2.27
N GLY A 155 -20.65 4.57 2.51
CA GLY A 155 -21.28 3.31 2.85
C GLY A 155 -22.05 3.38 4.17
N ILE A 156 -21.57 4.11 5.17
CA ILE A 156 -22.31 4.32 6.42
C ILE A 156 -23.59 5.13 6.19
N GLU A 157 -23.53 6.19 5.40
CA GLU A 157 -24.68 7.03 5.05
C GLU A 157 -25.76 6.24 4.29
N ASN A 158 -25.34 5.35 3.40
CA ASN A 158 -26.25 4.51 2.61
C ASN A 158 -26.93 3.38 3.42
N HIS A 159 -26.52 3.12 4.66
CA HIS A 159 -27.10 2.09 5.54
C HIS A 159 -27.56 2.69 6.88
N PRO A 160 -28.65 3.48 6.90
CA PRO A 160 -29.06 4.24 8.09
C PRO A 160 -29.41 3.36 9.30
N GLY A 161 -29.86 2.12 9.08
CA GLY A 161 -30.21 1.12 10.10
C GLY A 161 -29.04 0.64 10.97
N MET A 162 -27.80 0.95 10.58
CA MET A 162 -26.62 0.53 11.35
C MET A 162 -26.62 1.04 12.78
N GLY A 163 -26.30 0.12 13.70
CA GLY A 163 -26.04 0.42 15.10
C GLY A 163 -24.86 1.37 15.30
N LEU A 164 -24.86 2.08 16.42
CA LEU A 164 -23.76 2.99 16.77
C LEU A 164 -22.43 2.22 16.91
N ASP A 165 -22.48 1.02 17.46
CA ASP A 165 -21.35 0.11 17.61
C ASP A 165 -20.71 -0.24 16.26
N VAL A 166 -21.51 -0.65 15.28
CA VAL A 166 -21.05 -0.94 13.91
C VAL A 166 -20.51 0.32 13.23
N LYS A 167 -21.22 1.45 13.35
CA LYS A 167 -20.77 2.75 12.80
C LYS A 167 -19.40 3.14 13.34
N ILE A 168 -19.17 3.02 14.65
CA ILE A 168 -17.87 3.33 15.27
C ILE A 168 -16.77 2.44 14.70
N ILE A 169 -17.02 1.14 14.55
CA ILE A 169 -16.01 0.19 14.06
C ILE A 169 -15.67 0.43 12.60
N LEU A 170 -16.67 0.66 11.76
CA LEU A 170 -16.47 1.01 10.35
C LEU A 170 -15.75 2.36 10.21
N MET A 171 -16.13 3.39 10.97
CA MET A 171 -15.40 4.67 11.00
C MET A 171 -13.95 4.50 11.46
N THR A 172 -13.72 3.63 12.45
CA THR A 172 -12.36 3.32 12.94
C THR A 172 -11.55 2.65 11.84
N HIS A 173 -12.12 1.66 11.12
CA HIS A 173 -11.48 1.07 9.95
C HIS A 173 -11.05 2.15 8.96
N GLY A 174 -12.00 2.94 8.45
CA GLY A 174 -11.73 3.96 7.43
C GLY A 174 -10.67 4.96 7.89
N THR A 175 -10.70 5.37 9.16
CA THR A 175 -9.74 6.30 9.76
C THR A 175 -8.35 5.70 9.86
N LEU A 176 -8.20 4.50 10.44
CA LEU A 176 -6.90 3.84 10.58
C LEU A 176 -6.27 3.54 9.22
N ARG A 177 -7.08 3.13 8.24
CA ARG A 177 -6.62 2.90 6.87
C ARG A 177 -6.14 4.20 6.22
N SER A 178 -6.87 5.29 6.41
CA SER A 178 -6.49 6.60 5.88
C SER A 178 -5.21 7.13 6.54
N LEU A 179 -5.04 6.95 7.85
CA LEU A 179 -3.83 7.35 8.57
C LEU A 179 -2.59 6.57 8.10
N CYS A 180 -2.74 5.27 7.80
CA CYS A 180 -1.67 4.48 7.18
C CYS A 180 -1.22 5.11 5.85
N TRP A 181 -2.16 5.43 4.96
CA TRP A 181 -1.84 6.03 3.66
C TRP A 181 -1.28 7.46 3.78
N ILE A 182 -1.73 8.24 4.77
CA ILE A 182 -1.14 9.55 5.08
C ILE A 182 0.30 9.40 5.58
N ALA A 183 0.60 8.41 6.41
CA ALA A 183 1.97 8.12 6.84
C ALA A 183 2.86 7.77 5.64
N SER A 184 2.36 6.93 4.73
CA SER A 184 3.06 6.57 3.49
C SER A 184 3.28 7.77 2.58
N TRP A 185 2.24 8.59 2.36
CA TRP A 185 2.36 9.85 1.62
C TRP A 185 3.41 10.78 2.23
N THR A 186 3.41 10.91 3.56
CA THR A 186 4.35 11.76 4.29
C THR A 186 5.78 11.27 4.07
N TYR A 187 6.03 9.97 4.24
CA TYR A 187 7.34 9.38 3.97
C TYR A 187 7.78 9.63 2.54
N HIS A 188 6.99 9.19 1.54
CA HIS A 188 7.38 9.33 0.13
C HIS A 188 7.52 10.79 -0.31
N THR A 189 6.81 11.74 0.30
CA THR A 189 6.97 13.17 -0.02
C THR A 189 8.27 13.72 0.55
N PHE A 190 8.58 13.44 1.81
CA PHE A 190 9.66 14.09 2.57
C PHE A 190 10.93 13.24 2.74
N MET A 191 10.97 12.01 2.23
CA MET A 191 12.16 11.15 2.28
C MET A 191 13.46 11.76 1.72
N PRO A 192 13.46 12.72 0.75
CA PRO A 192 14.69 13.37 0.29
C PRO A 192 15.20 14.46 1.25
N MET A 193 14.56 14.70 2.40
CA MET A 193 15.10 15.59 3.43
C MET A 193 16.36 14.98 4.07
N ASP A 194 16.75 15.45 5.26
CA ASP A 194 17.89 14.87 5.96
C ASP A 194 17.66 13.39 6.34
N PRO A 195 18.74 12.60 6.49
CA PRO A 195 18.64 11.17 6.79
C PRO A 195 17.88 10.84 8.08
N GLY A 196 17.93 11.72 9.09
CA GLY A 196 17.23 11.52 10.35
C GLY A 196 15.71 11.59 10.15
N THR A 197 15.23 12.67 9.54
CA THR A 197 13.81 12.83 9.19
C THR A 197 13.32 11.68 8.31
N SER A 198 14.08 11.31 7.28
CA SER A 198 13.75 10.20 6.38
C SER A 198 13.57 8.88 7.12
N SER A 199 14.47 8.55 8.05
CA SER A 199 14.38 7.32 8.85
C SER A 199 13.18 7.31 9.80
N TYR A 200 12.87 8.43 10.47
CA TYR A 200 11.69 8.49 11.34
C TYR A 200 10.39 8.32 10.55
N LEU A 201 10.28 8.96 9.40
CA LEU A 201 9.10 8.83 8.55
C LEU A 201 8.94 7.41 7.97
N CYS A 202 10.06 6.74 7.65
CA CYS A 202 10.07 5.33 7.25
C CYS A 202 9.51 4.41 8.34
N ILE A 203 9.85 4.67 9.61
CA ILE A 203 9.27 3.93 10.76
C ILE A 203 7.75 4.15 10.83
N PHE A 204 7.28 5.38 10.65
CA PHE A 204 5.84 5.67 10.65
C PHE A 204 5.09 5.01 9.48
N ASP A 205 5.69 4.96 8.29
CA ASP A 205 5.12 4.26 7.13
C ASP A 205 4.97 2.75 7.41
N TYR A 206 6.01 2.11 7.94
CA TYR A 206 5.93 0.71 8.36
C TYR A 206 4.94 0.47 9.49
N ALA A 207 4.91 1.34 10.51
CA ALA A 207 3.92 1.25 11.58
C ALA A 207 2.49 1.40 11.04
N GLY A 208 2.29 2.29 10.08
CA GLY A 208 1.03 2.46 9.35
C GLY A 208 0.56 1.15 8.71
N CYS A 209 1.47 0.41 8.06
CA CYS A 209 1.18 -0.90 7.48
C CYS A 209 0.69 -1.93 8.50
N PHE A 210 0.99 -1.79 9.79
CA PHE A 210 0.46 -2.68 10.84
C PHE A 210 -0.84 -2.16 11.45
N VAL A 211 -0.95 -0.84 11.63
CA VAL A 211 -2.20 -0.17 12.02
C VAL A 211 -3.32 -0.47 11.03
N THR A 212 -2.99 -0.64 9.75
CA THR A 212 -3.97 -1.02 8.74
C THR A 212 -4.57 -2.41 8.96
N ILE A 213 -3.76 -3.36 9.46
CA ILE A 213 -4.19 -4.74 9.73
C ILE A 213 -5.21 -4.72 10.86
N LEU A 214 -4.97 -3.88 11.87
CA LEU A 214 -5.93 -3.65 12.94
C LEU A 214 -7.24 -3.09 12.38
N GLY A 215 -7.18 -2.07 11.51
CA GLY A 215 -8.36 -1.43 10.92
C GLY A 215 -9.33 -2.40 10.23
N TYR A 216 -8.86 -3.14 9.21
CA TYR A 216 -9.72 -4.11 8.55
C TYR A 216 -9.98 -5.35 9.41
N GLY A 217 -8.99 -5.81 10.18
CA GLY A 217 -9.12 -6.95 11.09
C GLY A 217 -10.31 -6.76 12.03
N MET A 218 -10.34 -5.62 12.75
CA MET A 218 -11.42 -5.26 13.67
C MET A 218 -12.79 -5.27 13.02
N SER A 219 -12.96 -4.58 11.89
CA SER A 219 -14.28 -4.51 11.24
C SER A 219 -14.76 -5.86 10.70
N THR A 220 -13.87 -6.65 10.11
CA THR A 220 -14.23 -7.91 9.47
C THR A 220 -14.61 -8.95 10.51
N VAL A 221 -13.83 -9.11 11.59
CA VAL A 221 -14.16 -10.06 12.66
C VAL A 221 -15.30 -9.57 13.52
N TYR A 222 -15.47 -8.27 13.73
CA TYR A 222 -16.59 -7.77 14.51
C TYR A 222 -17.94 -8.14 13.89
N LEU A 223 -18.08 -7.97 12.57
CA LEU A 223 -19.31 -8.27 11.85
C LEU A 223 -19.54 -9.77 11.69
N ASN A 224 -18.49 -10.54 11.40
CA ASN A 224 -18.63 -11.98 11.13
C ASN A 224 -18.57 -12.86 12.40
N LEU A 225 -17.99 -12.38 13.49
CA LEU A 225 -17.98 -13.04 14.80
C LEU A 225 -18.87 -12.34 15.83
N TYR A 226 -19.82 -11.51 15.38
CA TYR A 226 -20.72 -10.76 16.26
C TYR A 226 -21.42 -11.68 17.28
N CYS A 227 -21.81 -12.88 16.84
CA CYS A 227 -22.49 -13.90 17.63
C CYS A 227 -21.54 -14.84 18.41
N TYR A 228 -20.23 -14.69 18.23
CA TYR A 228 -19.20 -15.55 18.82
C TYR A 228 -18.18 -14.69 19.59
N PRO A 229 -18.61 -14.02 20.69
CA PRO A 229 -17.83 -12.97 21.35
C PRO A 229 -16.49 -13.46 21.90
N THR A 230 -16.40 -14.72 22.33
CA THR A 230 -15.13 -15.30 22.80
C THR A 230 -14.11 -15.39 21.67
N MET A 231 -14.51 -15.86 20.47
CA MET A 231 -13.60 -15.95 19.32
C MET A 231 -13.20 -14.56 18.82
N LEU A 232 -14.14 -13.62 18.78
CA LEU A 232 -13.87 -12.22 18.45
C LEU A 232 -12.78 -11.65 19.35
N VAL A 233 -12.95 -11.74 20.68
CA VAL A 233 -11.98 -11.20 21.64
C VAL A 233 -10.62 -11.89 21.54
N LEU A 234 -10.59 -13.20 21.32
CA LEU A 234 -9.33 -13.92 21.11
C LEU A 234 -8.61 -13.45 19.84
N CYS A 235 -9.33 -13.27 18.72
CA CYS A 235 -8.74 -12.76 17.48
C CYS A 235 -8.17 -11.35 17.68
N GLU A 236 -8.90 -10.47 18.38
CA GLU A 236 -8.44 -9.11 18.66
C GLU A 236 -7.23 -9.05 19.60
N ILE A 237 -7.23 -9.82 20.68
CA ILE A 237 -6.11 -9.84 21.62
C ILE A 237 -4.86 -10.39 20.94
N VAL A 238 -4.97 -11.55 20.26
CA VAL A 238 -3.82 -12.17 19.61
C VAL A 238 -3.33 -11.31 18.45
N GLY A 239 -4.23 -10.83 17.58
CA GLY A 239 -3.90 -9.94 16.47
C GLY A 239 -3.27 -8.64 16.96
N GLY A 240 -3.86 -7.98 17.95
CA GLY A 240 -3.35 -6.74 18.54
C GLY A 240 -1.96 -6.89 19.16
N VAL A 241 -1.70 -8.00 19.87
CA VAL A 241 -0.36 -8.29 20.42
C VAL A 241 0.66 -8.49 19.29
N LEU A 242 0.32 -9.25 18.24
CA LEU A 242 1.22 -9.45 17.10
C LEU A 242 1.51 -8.15 16.34
N ILE A 243 0.49 -7.31 16.14
CA ILE A 243 0.62 -5.98 15.54
C ILE A 243 1.53 -5.08 16.38
N LEU A 244 1.37 -5.07 17.69
CA LEU A 244 2.23 -4.29 18.58
C LEU A 244 3.69 -4.77 18.52
N LEU A 245 3.92 -6.08 18.54
CA LEU A 245 5.26 -6.67 18.36
C LEU A 245 5.86 -6.27 17.01
N ALA A 246 5.07 -6.33 15.93
CA ALA A 246 5.49 -5.97 14.59
C ALA A 246 5.85 -4.48 14.46
N MET A 247 5.07 -3.60 15.09
CA MET A 247 5.40 -2.17 15.19
C MET A 247 6.70 -1.94 15.95
N MET A 248 6.95 -2.67 17.05
CA MET A 248 8.24 -2.57 17.74
C MET A 248 9.42 -3.05 16.89
N LEU A 249 9.24 -4.11 16.09
CA LEU A 249 10.25 -4.55 15.12
C LEU A 249 10.56 -3.48 14.07
N SER A 250 9.55 -2.69 13.65
CA SER A 250 9.72 -1.64 12.64
C SER A 250 10.66 -0.50 13.05
N ILE A 251 10.88 -0.32 14.36
CA ILE A 251 11.78 0.69 14.92
C ILE A 251 13.25 0.31 14.71
N LEU A 252 13.55 -0.99 14.55
CA LEU A 252 14.92 -1.46 14.40
C LEU A 252 15.52 -0.98 13.08
N PRO A 253 16.73 -0.36 13.08
CA PRO A 253 17.39 0.08 11.85
C PRO A 253 17.57 -1.06 10.83
N GLU A 254 17.82 -2.27 11.32
CA GLU A 254 17.90 -3.49 10.50
C GLU A 254 16.62 -3.78 9.73
N TYR A 255 15.46 -3.44 10.29
CA TYR A 255 14.17 -3.69 9.66
C TYR A 255 13.93 -2.79 8.44
N GLN A 256 14.53 -1.60 8.44
CA GLN A 256 14.43 -0.64 7.33
C GLN A 256 15.26 -1.06 6.12
N LYS A 257 16.29 -1.90 6.33
CA LYS A 257 17.16 -2.36 5.26
C LYS A 257 16.39 -3.16 4.21
N GLU A 258 16.87 -3.12 2.97
CA GLU A 258 16.20 -3.80 1.87
C GLU A 258 16.26 -5.33 2.02
N GLU A 259 17.32 -5.86 2.63
CA GLU A 259 17.49 -7.29 2.92
C GLU A 259 16.37 -7.83 3.82
N SER A 260 15.80 -6.98 4.68
CA SER A 260 14.70 -7.32 5.58
C SER A 260 13.34 -7.35 4.88
N ARG A 261 13.25 -7.07 3.58
CA ARG A 261 11.97 -6.99 2.84
C ARG A 261 11.11 -8.25 3.01
N GLN A 262 11.70 -9.43 2.94
CA GLN A 262 10.98 -10.70 3.10
C GLN A 262 10.52 -10.91 4.55
N ILE A 263 11.30 -10.46 5.53
CA ILE A 263 10.91 -10.49 6.94
C ILE A 263 9.64 -9.67 7.13
N ARG A 264 9.54 -8.49 6.50
CA ARG A 264 8.34 -7.65 6.58
C ARG A 264 7.09 -8.37 6.08
N VAL A 265 7.20 -9.09 4.97
CA VAL A 265 6.09 -9.90 4.42
C VAL A 265 5.63 -10.96 5.42
N TRP A 266 6.55 -11.75 5.98
CA TRP A 266 6.19 -12.82 6.92
C TRP A 266 5.64 -12.31 8.24
N VAL A 267 6.14 -11.17 8.74
CA VAL A 267 5.59 -10.50 9.92
C VAL A 267 4.16 -10.03 9.65
N SER A 268 3.88 -9.44 8.48
CA SER A 268 2.51 -9.05 8.10
C SER A 268 1.58 -10.27 8.00
N VAL A 269 2.03 -11.37 7.38
CA VAL A 269 1.26 -12.63 7.32
C VAL A 269 0.91 -13.14 8.71
N ALA A 270 1.87 -13.12 9.64
CA ALA A 270 1.63 -13.54 11.03
C ALA A 270 0.57 -12.66 11.72
N CYS A 271 0.59 -11.35 11.49
CA CYS A 271 -0.40 -10.42 12.06
C CYS A 271 -1.81 -10.63 11.49
N VAL A 272 -1.94 -11.05 10.23
CA VAL A 272 -3.23 -11.30 9.57
C VAL A 272 -3.85 -12.64 9.99
N LEU A 273 -3.02 -13.62 10.34
CA LEU A 273 -3.44 -15.01 10.56
C LEU A 273 -4.56 -15.19 11.61
N PRO A 274 -4.54 -14.53 12.79
CA PRO A 274 -5.63 -14.66 13.77
C PRO A 274 -6.99 -14.27 13.21
N TYR A 275 -7.05 -13.18 12.44
CA TYR A 275 -8.28 -12.70 11.81
C TYR A 275 -8.78 -13.69 10.74
N VAL A 276 -7.89 -14.23 9.90
CA VAL A 276 -8.25 -15.23 8.88
C VAL A 276 -8.78 -16.51 9.53
N ILE A 277 -8.15 -16.99 10.60
CA ILE A 277 -8.62 -18.16 11.35
C ILE A 277 -10.02 -17.90 11.92
N GLY A 278 -10.24 -16.72 12.52
CA GLY A 278 -11.55 -16.33 13.04
C GLY A 278 -12.63 -16.27 11.96
N LEU A 279 -12.33 -15.64 10.82
CA LEU A 279 -13.25 -15.55 9.68
C LEU A 279 -13.56 -16.92 9.07
N TYR A 280 -12.56 -17.81 8.98
CA TYR A 280 -12.76 -19.17 8.51
C TYR A 280 -13.64 -19.98 9.47
N ALA A 281 -13.39 -19.87 10.78
CA ALA A 281 -14.23 -20.51 11.79
C ALA A 281 -15.68 -20.02 11.75
N ALA A 282 -15.89 -18.70 11.56
CA ALA A 282 -17.22 -18.12 11.34
C ALA A 282 -17.90 -18.74 10.11
N ASN A 283 -17.21 -18.79 8.97
CA ASN A 283 -17.75 -19.38 7.75
C ASN A 283 -18.15 -20.85 7.94
N VAL A 284 -17.28 -21.66 8.55
CA VAL A 284 -17.57 -23.08 8.79
C VAL A 284 -18.77 -23.27 9.72
N GLN A 285 -18.91 -22.40 10.70
CA GLN A 285 -20.02 -22.49 11.65
C GLN A 285 -21.37 -22.10 11.02
N GLU A 286 -21.38 -21.16 10.08
CA GLU A 286 -22.61 -20.66 9.45
C GLU A 286 -22.99 -21.43 8.17
N TYR A 287 -22.01 -21.73 7.31
CA TYR A 287 -22.20 -22.31 5.98
C TYR A 287 -21.66 -23.75 5.86
N GLY A 288 -20.87 -24.22 6.84
CA GLY A 288 -20.18 -25.51 6.75
C GLY A 288 -18.86 -25.43 5.99
N TRP A 289 -18.26 -26.60 5.72
CA TRP A 289 -16.89 -26.69 5.20
C TRP A 289 -16.72 -26.37 3.71
N PHE A 290 -17.79 -26.51 2.93
CA PHE A 290 -17.74 -26.49 1.46
C PHE A 290 -18.51 -25.33 0.83
N GLU A 291 -19.30 -24.62 1.62
CA GLU A 291 -20.06 -23.45 1.18
C GLU A 291 -19.46 -22.19 1.81
N SER A 292 -19.71 -21.06 1.16
CA SER A 292 -19.28 -19.76 1.69
C SER A 292 -20.33 -18.71 1.47
N GLY A 293 -20.56 -17.88 2.50
CA GLY A 293 -21.40 -16.70 2.35
C GLY A 293 -20.85 -15.70 1.31
N PRO A 294 -21.72 -14.87 0.69
CA PRO A 294 -21.35 -13.90 -0.33
C PRO A 294 -20.24 -12.93 0.11
N GLN A 295 -20.19 -12.52 1.38
CA GLN A 295 -19.15 -11.65 1.93
C GLN A 295 -17.74 -12.25 1.74
N TYR A 296 -17.59 -13.56 1.85
CA TYR A 296 -16.30 -14.24 1.70
C TYR A 296 -15.83 -14.32 0.24
N THR A 297 -16.73 -14.17 -0.74
CA THR A 297 -16.34 -14.03 -2.15
C THR A 297 -15.56 -12.73 -2.35
N TYR A 298 -16.05 -11.63 -1.78
CA TYR A 298 -15.36 -10.34 -1.82
C TYR A 298 -14.06 -10.35 -1.01
N LEU A 299 -14.02 -11.08 0.11
CA LEU A 299 -12.77 -11.34 0.83
C LEU A 299 -11.75 -12.08 -0.06
N GLY A 300 -12.20 -13.05 -0.85
CA GLY A 300 -11.36 -13.75 -1.83
C GLY A 300 -10.79 -12.82 -2.90
N TYR A 301 -11.60 -11.90 -3.42
CA TYR A 301 -11.11 -10.86 -4.34
C TYR A 301 -10.10 -9.94 -3.67
N ALA A 302 -10.35 -9.48 -2.45
CA ALA A 302 -9.40 -8.68 -1.69
C ALA A 302 -8.05 -9.39 -1.53
N PHE A 303 -8.06 -10.65 -1.08
CA PHE A 303 -6.83 -11.45 -1.00
C PHE A 303 -6.15 -11.66 -2.35
N GLY A 304 -6.90 -11.78 -3.45
CA GLY A 304 -6.33 -11.83 -4.80
C GLY A 304 -5.50 -10.58 -5.14
N PHE A 305 -6.03 -9.39 -4.83
CA PHE A 305 -5.29 -8.13 -5.00
C PHE A 305 -4.09 -8.04 -4.07
N GLU A 306 -4.24 -8.43 -2.80
CA GLU A 306 -3.15 -8.38 -1.82
C GLU A 306 -2.01 -9.34 -2.19
N LEU A 307 -2.32 -10.58 -2.59
CA LEU A 307 -1.31 -11.55 -3.03
C LEU A 307 -0.55 -11.05 -4.26
N LEU A 308 -1.25 -10.41 -5.20
CA LEU A 308 -0.63 -9.80 -6.37
C LEU A 308 0.25 -8.60 -5.97
N ALA A 309 -0.20 -7.77 -5.03
CA ALA A 309 0.57 -6.64 -4.51
C ALA A 309 1.85 -7.13 -3.83
N VAL A 310 1.74 -8.08 -2.90
CA VAL A 310 2.86 -8.70 -2.19
C VAL A 310 3.83 -9.37 -3.16
N PHE A 311 3.33 -10.02 -4.22
CA PHE A 311 4.18 -10.58 -5.27
C PHE A 311 5.08 -9.51 -5.90
N PHE A 312 4.51 -8.37 -6.33
CA PHE A 312 5.31 -7.29 -6.91
C PHE A 312 6.29 -6.73 -5.87
N TYR A 313 5.82 -6.37 -4.68
CA TYR A 313 6.66 -5.84 -3.60
C TYR A 313 7.85 -6.75 -3.28
N ALA A 314 7.61 -8.05 -3.07
CA ALA A 314 8.64 -9.02 -2.70
C ALA A 314 9.60 -9.35 -3.86
N SER A 315 9.08 -9.40 -5.09
CA SER A 315 9.85 -9.75 -6.28
C SER A 315 10.53 -8.57 -6.96
N MET A 316 10.25 -7.32 -6.60
CA MET A 316 10.83 -6.12 -7.22
C MET A 316 10.80 -6.14 -8.77
N VAL A 317 9.83 -6.86 -9.33
CA VAL A 317 9.56 -6.91 -10.78
C VAL A 317 8.58 -5.78 -11.05
N PRO A 318 8.70 -5.04 -12.18
CA PRO A 318 9.58 -5.30 -13.31
C PRO A 318 10.97 -4.63 -13.26
N GLU A 319 11.22 -3.71 -12.33
CA GLU A 319 12.45 -2.92 -12.25
C GLU A 319 13.72 -3.78 -12.05
N ARG A 320 13.61 -4.94 -11.40
CA ARG A 320 14.69 -5.93 -11.28
C ARG A 320 15.24 -6.39 -12.64
N VAL A 321 14.41 -6.39 -13.68
CA VAL A 321 14.76 -6.89 -15.01
C VAL A 321 15.24 -5.76 -15.93
N THR A 322 14.75 -4.53 -15.73
CA THR A 322 15.07 -3.40 -16.60
C THR A 322 14.82 -2.05 -15.93
N ASN A 323 15.64 -1.06 -16.27
CA ASN A 323 15.59 0.30 -15.72
C ASN A 323 14.57 1.21 -16.42
N ILE A 324 13.70 0.67 -17.29
CA ILE A 324 12.66 1.45 -17.97
C ILE A 324 11.58 1.91 -16.98
N PHE A 325 11.49 1.23 -15.84
CA PHE A 325 10.46 1.42 -14.82
C PHE A 325 10.91 2.35 -13.68
N ASP A 326 11.99 3.10 -13.86
CA ASP A 326 12.55 3.98 -12.82
C ASP A 326 11.56 5.05 -12.33
N ILE A 327 10.71 5.60 -13.20
CA ILE A 327 9.72 6.64 -12.84
C ILE A 327 8.32 6.07 -12.57
N ALA A 328 7.92 5.05 -13.32
CA ALA A 328 6.56 4.55 -13.33
C ALA A 328 6.52 3.04 -13.45
N LEU A 329 5.53 2.42 -12.80
CA LEU A 329 5.32 0.97 -12.78
C LEU A 329 6.52 0.19 -12.23
N ASN A 330 7.33 0.79 -11.35
CA ASN A 330 8.14 0.01 -10.44
C ASN A 330 7.23 -0.77 -9.47
N SER A 331 7.77 -1.81 -8.86
CA SER A 331 7.02 -2.74 -8.04
C SER A 331 6.37 -2.08 -6.83
N HIS A 332 6.99 -1.04 -6.26
CA HIS A 332 6.44 -0.31 -5.12
C HIS A 332 5.21 0.50 -5.54
N SER A 333 5.29 1.21 -6.66
CA SER A 333 4.14 1.90 -7.27
C SER A 333 3.01 0.95 -7.64
N ILE A 334 3.33 -0.23 -8.18
CA ILE A 334 2.32 -1.25 -8.48
C ILE A 334 1.66 -1.76 -7.20
N TRP A 335 2.44 -2.03 -6.15
CA TRP A 335 1.92 -2.45 -4.84
C TRP A 335 0.94 -1.41 -4.27
N HIS A 336 1.32 -0.12 -4.30
CA HIS A 336 0.44 0.99 -3.93
C HIS A 336 -0.87 0.97 -4.74
N CYS A 337 -0.79 0.90 -6.07
CA CYS A 337 -1.99 0.92 -6.91
C CYS A 337 -2.92 -0.28 -6.69
N LEU A 338 -2.37 -1.48 -6.47
CA LEU A 338 -3.16 -2.70 -6.25
C LEU A 338 -3.93 -2.66 -4.92
N ASN A 339 -3.45 -1.91 -3.93
CA ASN A 339 -4.17 -1.73 -2.68
C ASN A 339 -5.54 -1.05 -2.86
N LEU A 340 -5.77 -0.30 -3.95
CA LEU A 340 -7.10 0.25 -4.22
C LEU A 340 -8.14 -0.87 -4.43
N GLY A 341 -7.75 -1.93 -5.14
CA GLY A 341 -8.60 -3.10 -5.34
C GLY A 341 -8.84 -3.84 -4.02
N PHE A 342 -7.78 -4.05 -3.22
CA PHE A 342 -7.91 -4.63 -1.88
C PHE A 342 -8.89 -3.82 -1.01
N ASP A 343 -8.67 -2.51 -0.89
CA ASP A 343 -9.49 -1.62 -0.06
C ASP A 343 -10.95 -1.60 -0.51
N TYR A 344 -11.19 -1.55 -1.82
CA TYR A 344 -12.53 -1.61 -2.37
C TYR A 344 -13.25 -2.92 -1.99
N TYR A 345 -12.61 -4.07 -2.21
CA TYR A 345 -13.25 -5.36 -1.95
C TYR A 345 -13.41 -5.68 -0.45
N VAL A 346 -12.47 -5.23 0.40
CA VAL A 346 -12.68 -5.31 1.85
C VAL A 346 -13.85 -4.43 2.29
N ALA A 347 -13.97 -3.22 1.75
CA ALA A 347 -15.08 -2.34 2.07
C ALA A 347 -16.43 -2.95 1.62
N VAL A 348 -16.50 -3.51 0.41
CA VAL A 348 -17.70 -4.25 -0.05
C VAL A 348 -17.99 -5.43 0.88
N MET A 349 -16.97 -6.21 1.26
CA MET A 349 -17.12 -7.34 2.18
C MET A 349 -17.73 -6.94 3.53
N VAL A 350 -17.29 -5.83 4.15
CA VAL A 350 -17.83 -5.41 5.45
C VAL A 350 -19.27 -4.90 5.34
N PHE A 351 -19.63 -4.19 4.27
CA PHE A 351 -21.03 -3.79 4.06
C PHE A 351 -21.94 -4.99 3.79
N THR A 352 -21.50 -5.95 2.97
CA THR A 352 -22.25 -7.21 2.78
C THR A 352 -22.37 -8.01 4.09
N SER A 353 -21.31 -8.03 4.92
CA SER A 353 -21.37 -8.70 6.22
C SER A 353 -22.40 -8.04 7.16
N TRP A 354 -22.56 -6.72 7.09
CA TRP A 354 -23.60 -6.01 7.83
C TRP A 354 -25.00 -6.39 7.33
N GLU A 355 -25.24 -6.34 6.02
CA GLU A 355 -26.54 -6.68 5.41
C GLU A 355 -26.99 -8.09 5.84
N GLN A 356 -26.09 -9.06 5.81
CA GLN A 356 -26.38 -10.43 6.24
C GLN A 356 -26.67 -10.54 7.74
N LEU A 357 -25.92 -9.81 8.57
CA LEU A 357 -26.15 -9.81 10.02
C LEU A 357 -27.53 -9.25 10.36
N GLU A 358 -27.95 -8.20 9.64
CA GLU A 358 -29.27 -7.58 9.73
C GLU A 358 -30.37 -8.53 9.24
N GLU A 359 -30.21 -9.14 8.06
CA GLU A 359 -31.17 -10.11 7.50
C GLU A 359 -31.36 -11.35 8.40
N ASN A 360 -30.30 -11.82 9.04
CA ASN A 360 -30.32 -12.98 9.94
C ASN A 360 -30.85 -12.64 11.36
N GLY A 361 -31.31 -11.41 11.60
CA GLY A 361 -31.93 -11.01 12.86
C GLY A 361 -30.99 -11.00 14.07
N PHE A 362 -29.68 -10.79 13.87
CA PHE A 362 -28.67 -10.71 14.93
C PHE A 362 -28.66 -11.92 15.89
N CYS A 363 -27.96 -12.98 15.47
CA CYS A 363 -27.72 -14.20 16.26
C CYS A 363 -28.94 -15.09 16.51
N GLN A 364 -30.06 -14.85 15.81
CA GLN A 364 -31.29 -15.62 15.97
C GLN A 364 -31.27 -16.97 15.21
N THR A 365 -30.36 -17.15 14.25
CA THR A 365 -30.29 -18.33 13.38
C THR A 365 -29.18 -19.33 13.73
N GLY A 366 -28.41 -19.08 14.80
CA GLY A 366 -27.30 -19.94 15.21
C GLY A 366 -27.75 -21.28 15.83
N LEU A 367 -27.16 -22.38 15.36
CA LEU A 367 -27.35 -23.79 15.80
C LEU A 367 -27.03 -24.10 17.28
N PHE A 368 -26.86 -23.09 18.13
CA PHE A 368 -26.89 -23.23 19.57
C PHE A 368 -28.01 -22.33 20.12
N LYS A 369 -29.23 -22.87 20.15
CA LYS A 369 -30.08 -22.63 21.31
C LYS A 369 -29.26 -23.07 22.51
N SER A 370 -28.72 -22.11 23.24
CA SER A 370 -28.42 -22.29 24.64
C SER A 370 -29.76 -22.63 25.31
N ASP A 371 -30.10 -23.92 25.36
CA ASP A 371 -31.12 -24.45 26.23
C ASP A 371 -30.62 -24.32 27.68
N ASP A 372 -30.46 -23.07 28.17
CA ASP A 372 -30.35 -22.75 29.60
C ASP A 372 -30.39 -21.26 29.98
N ILE A 373 -30.85 -20.35 29.11
CA ILE A 373 -31.41 -19.06 29.58
C ILE A 373 -32.61 -18.68 28.71
N VAL A 374 -33.78 -19.23 29.03
CA VAL A 374 -35.06 -18.62 28.64
C VAL A 374 -35.21 -17.36 29.49
N VAL A 375 -34.74 -16.22 28.99
CA VAL A 375 -35.28 -14.94 29.46
C VAL A 375 -36.70 -14.87 28.90
N HIS A 376 -37.68 -15.17 29.73
CA HIS A 376 -39.06 -14.75 29.47
C HIS A 376 -39.07 -13.23 29.38
N VAL A 377 -38.93 -12.70 28.17
CA VAL A 377 -39.30 -11.31 27.88
C VAL A 377 -40.82 -11.31 27.78
N SER A 378 -41.47 -11.20 28.93
CA SER A 378 -42.85 -10.74 29.01
C SER A 378 -42.89 -9.37 28.35
N THR A 379 -43.53 -9.28 27.18
CA THR A 379 -43.72 -8.06 26.40
C THR A 379 -44.57 -7.05 27.18
N PRO A 380 -44.06 -5.83 27.44
CA PRO A 380 -44.90 -4.65 27.56
C PRO A 380 -44.77 -3.81 26.28
N ASP A 381 -45.90 -3.32 25.80
CA ASP A 381 -46.20 -2.57 24.57
C ASP A 381 -45.35 -1.33 24.20
N ASN A 382 -44.04 -1.30 24.46
CA ASN A 382 -43.11 -0.29 23.97
C ASN A 382 -41.97 -0.97 23.18
N LEU A 383 -42.10 -0.90 21.85
CA LEU A 383 -41.08 -1.32 20.89
C LEU A 383 -39.89 -0.34 20.90
N ASP A 384 -39.04 -0.45 21.91
CA ASP A 384 -37.61 -0.20 21.73
C ASP A 384 -36.97 -1.58 21.54
N GLU A 385 -36.50 -1.87 20.32
CA GLU A 385 -35.82 -3.12 19.97
C GLU A 385 -34.66 -3.40 20.93
N VAL A 386 -34.87 -4.29 21.89
CA VAL A 386 -33.81 -4.81 22.75
C VAL A 386 -32.96 -5.74 21.90
N ARG A 387 -31.91 -5.20 21.26
CA ARG A 387 -30.88 -6.00 20.60
C ARG A 387 -30.31 -6.99 21.63
N PRO A 388 -30.36 -8.32 21.38
CA PRO A 388 -29.72 -9.28 22.26
C PRO A 388 -28.25 -8.90 22.42
N GLY A 389 -27.75 -8.94 23.66
CA GLY A 389 -26.50 -8.29 24.05
C GLY A 389 -25.31 -8.70 23.18
N GLY A 390 -25.00 -7.88 22.19
CA GLY A 390 -23.87 -8.05 21.29
C GLY A 390 -22.52 -7.94 22.03
N PRO A 391 -21.40 -7.85 21.28
CA PRO A 391 -20.06 -7.80 21.85
C PRO A 391 -19.90 -6.75 22.97
N VAL A 392 -20.60 -5.62 22.88
CA VAL A 392 -20.62 -4.55 23.90
C VAL A 392 -21.15 -5.04 25.26
N ALA A 393 -22.21 -5.85 25.29
CA ALA A 393 -22.75 -6.41 26.53
C ALA A 393 -21.79 -7.45 27.13
N PHE A 394 -21.11 -8.24 26.29
CA PHE A 394 -20.07 -9.16 26.73
C PHE A 394 -18.87 -8.42 27.34
N PHE A 395 -18.33 -7.41 26.67
CA PHE A 395 -17.22 -6.59 27.22
C PHE A 395 -17.59 -5.98 28.57
N ASN A 396 -18.79 -5.42 28.71
CA ASN A 396 -19.28 -4.89 29.98
C ASN A 396 -19.37 -5.95 31.09
N SER A 397 -19.65 -7.21 30.75
CA SER A 397 -19.69 -8.31 31.71
C SER A 397 -18.31 -8.80 32.14
N VAL A 398 -17.32 -8.77 31.24
CA VAL A 398 -15.94 -9.16 31.51
C VAL A 398 -15.24 -8.11 32.36
N PHE A 399 -15.41 -6.81 32.08
CA PHE A 399 -14.79 -5.74 32.87
C PHE A 399 -15.47 -5.49 34.22
N LYS A 400 -16.69 -6.00 34.44
CA LYS A 400 -17.39 -5.93 35.72
C LYS A 400 -17.06 -7.08 36.68
N ARG A 401 -16.46 -8.17 36.19
CA ARG A 401 -15.93 -9.27 37.01
C ARG A 401 -14.46 -9.05 37.28
#